data_AF-A0A238W2I1-F1
#
_entry.id   AF-A0A238W2I1-F1
#
_cell.length_a   1.000
_cell.length_b   1.000
_cell.length_c   1.000
_cell.angle_alpha   90.00
_cell.angle_beta   90.00
_cell.angle_gamma   90.00
#
_symmetry.space_group_name_H-M   'P 1'
#
loop_
_entity.id
_entity.type
_entity.pdbx_description
1 polymer ?
#
loop_
_entity_poly.entity_id
_entity_poly.type
_entity_poly.pdbx_seq_one_letter_code
_entity_poly.pdbx_strand_id
1 'polypeptide(L)'
;MKKGLLMMTMVCFIGFSNSVNAQKLPSVKMPSTTDVNATQMQALFETPEVQEKVKEQLMENPELKNTAIDYLKNNPDTATEMAKVISKNPTSKSKIIKYIMDNPALTKKVMDYIKSNPDLLQKAMKLVGM
;
A
#
# COMPACT_ATOMS: atom_id res chain seq x y z
N MET A 1 -66.52 8.26 -0.35
CA MET A 1 -66.84 8.89 -1.66
C MET A 1 -65.78 9.95 -1.90
N LYS A 2 -64.69 9.63 -2.61
CA LYS A 2 -64.44 9.87 -4.05
C LYS A 2 -64.47 11.35 -4.47
N LYS A 3 -63.47 11.70 -5.28
CA LYS A 3 -63.18 12.94 -6.05
C LYS A 3 -62.20 13.85 -5.28
N GLY A 4 -60.93 14.02 -5.64
CA GLY A 4 -60.22 13.85 -6.90
C GLY A 4 -59.77 15.23 -7.37
N LEU A 5 -58.47 15.46 -7.55
CA LEU A 5 -57.89 16.14 -8.72
C LEU A 5 -56.37 16.12 -8.63
N LEU A 6 -55.78 15.60 -9.70
CA LEU A 6 -54.36 15.45 -10.03
C LEU A 6 -54.09 16.43 -11.18
N MET A 7 -52.94 17.12 -11.13
CA MET A 7 -52.20 17.81 -12.22
C MET A 7 -51.76 19.23 -11.81
N MET A 8 -50.45 19.44 -11.71
CA MET A 8 -49.77 20.42 -12.58
C MET A 8 -48.25 20.18 -12.50
N THR A 9 -47.72 19.61 -13.57
CA THR A 9 -46.30 19.62 -13.91
C THR A 9 -45.88 21.05 -14.23
N MET A 10 -44.81 21.56 -13.62
CA MET A 10 -44.04 22.67 -14.18
C MET A 10 -42.56 22.43 -13.92
N VAL A 11 -41.89 21.94 -14.97
CA VAL A 11 -40.43 21.96 -15.09
C VAL A 11 -40.03 23.41 -15.36
N CYS A 12 -39.23 24.03 -14.49
CA CYS A 12 -38.46 25.22 -14.83
C CYS A 12 -37.01 25.10 -14.34
N PHE A 13 -36.13 25.50 -15.24
CA PHE A 13 -34.69 25.34 -15.29
C PHE A 13 -33.94 26.22 -14.29
N ILE A 14 -32.79 25.68 -13.85
CA ILE A 14 -31.46 26.29 -13.67
C ILE A 14 -31.41 27.76 -13.24
N GLY A 15 -30.83 28.00 -12.06
CA GLY A 15 -30.34 29.32 -11.68
C GLY A 15 -29.90 29.42 -10.22
N PHE A 16 -29.03 28.53 -9.72
CA PHE A 16 -28.38 28.76 -8.43
C PHE A 16 -27.08 29.55 -8.62
N SER A 17 -27.24 30.86 -8.63
CA SER A 17 -26.19 31.83 -8.34
C SER A 17 -25.78 31.67 -6.87
N ASN A 18 -24.78 30.82 -6.59
CA ASN A 18 -24.16 30.82 -5.27
C ASN A 18 -23.01 31.82 -5.27
N SER A 19 -23.33 32.96 -4.66
CA SER A 19 -22.44 34.01 -4.18
C SER A 19 -21.20 33.40 -3.52
N VAL A 20 -20.03 33.85 -3.96
CA VAL A 20 -18.73 33.54 -3.35
C VAL A 20 -18.70 34.15 -1.95
N ASN A 21 -18.91 33.33 -0.92
CA ASN A 21 -18.57 33.70 0.44
C ASN A 21 -17.09 33.39 0.67
N ALA A 22 -16.24 34.40 0.56
CA ALA A 22 -14.82 34.34 0.87
C ALA A 22 -14.62 34.32 2.40
N GLN A 23 -14.99 33.21 3.04
CA GLN A 23 -14.71 32.99 4.45
C GLN A 23 -13.27 32.51 4.60
N LYS A 24 -12.36 33.44 4.97
CA LYS A 24 -10.99 33.14 5.37
C LYS A 24 -10.98 32.10 6.50
N LEU A 25 -10.63 30.87 6.16
CA LEU A 25 -10.24 29.83 7.12
C LEU A 25 -8.71 29.84 7.27
N PRO A 26 -8.18 29.54 8.47
CA PRO A 26 -6.75 29.43 8.67
C PRO A 26 -6.20 28.33 7.75
N SER A 27 -5.01 28.57 7.21
CA SER A 27 -4.29 27.68 6.31
C SER A 27 -4.13 26.28 6.90
N VAL A 28 -5.13 25.42 6.71
CA VAL A 28 -4.98 23.97 6.84
C VAL A 28 -4.14 23.56 5.64
N LYS A 29 -2.91 23.11 5.89
CA LYS A 29 -2.13 22.39 4.88
C LYS A 29 -3.03 21.27 4.36
N MET A 30 -3.55 21.44 3.14
CA MET A 30 -4.11 20.33 2.40
C MET A 30 -3.04 19.24 2.35
N PRO A 31 -3.38 17.97 2.64
CA PRO A 31 -2.47 16.87 2.35
C PRO A 31 -2.12 16.99 0.86
N SER A 32 -0.85 16.89 0.53
CA SER A 32 -0.42 16.87 -0.85
C SER A 32 -1.17 15.72 -1.53
N THR A 33 -1.57 15.86 -2.79
CA THR A 33 -2.27 14.79 -3.54
C THR A 33 -1.51 13.45 -3.51
N THR A 34 -0.20 13.50 -3.25
CA THR A 34 0.70 12.37 -2.99
C THR A 34 0.38 11.61 -1.69
N ASP A 35 0.00 12.30 -0.61
CA ASP A 35 -0.21 11.72 0.73
C ASP A 35 -1.50 10.88 0.80
N VAL A 36 -2.53 11.31 0.06
CA VAL A 36 -3.81 10.58 -0.07
C VAL A 36 -3.60 9.25 -0.81
N ASN A 37 -2.70 9.21 -1.80
CA ASN A 37 -2.40 8.01 -2.56
C ASN A 37 -1.59 6.99 -1.72
N ALA A 38 -0.57 7.45 -0.99
CA ALA A 38 0.25 6.58 -0.14
C ALA A 38 -0.57 5.89 0.96
N THR A 39 -1.47 6.62 1.62
CA THR A 39 -2.32 6.06 2.70
C THR A 39 -3.28 5.00 2.16
N GLN A 40 -3.89 5.25 1.01
CA GLN A 40 -4.78 4.27 0.36
C GLN A 40 -4.01 3.02 -0.08
N MET A 41 -2.83 3.19 -0.67
CA MET A 41 -1.96 2.06 -1.03
C MET A 41 -1.54 1.24 0.18
N GLN A 42 -1.23 1.88 1.31
CA GLN A 42 -0.90 1.15 2.55
C GLN A 42 -2.11 0.35 3.05
N ALA A 43 -3.32 0.91 3.01
CA ALA A 43 -4.52 0.19 3.41
C ALA A 43 -4.81 -1.01 2.49
N LEU A 44 -4.64 -0.86 1.18
CA LEU A 44 -4.76 -1.97 0.23
C LEU A 44 -3.68 -3.03 0.46
N PHE A 45 -2.45 -2.59 0.75
CA PHE A 45 -1.34 -3.48 1.05
C PHE A 45 -1.59 -4.35 2.27
N GLU A 46 -2.32 -3.86 3.28
CA GLU A 46 -2.66 -4.64 4.48
C GLU A 46 -3.71 -5.73 4.24
N THR A 47 -4.37 -5.74 3.08
CA THR A 47 -5.36 -6.79 2.79
C THR A 47 -4.67 -8.16 2.66
N PRO A 48 -5.27 -9.24 3.19
CA PRO A 48 -4.65 -10.57 3.15
C PRO A 48 -4.28 -11.05 1.73
N GLU A 49 -5.16 -10.80 0.76
CA GLU A 49 -4.94 -11.15 -0.64
C GLU A 49 -3.69 -10.47 -1.21
N VAL A 50 -3.52 -9.17 -0.94
CA VAL A 50 -2.35 -8.43 -1.41
C VAL A 50 -1.09 -8.87 -0.71
N GLN A 51 -1.15 -9.09 0.61
CA GLN A 51 -0.02 -9.64 1.37
C GLN A 51 0.45 -10.98 0.80
N GLU A 52 -0.46 -11.85 0.41
CA GLU A 52 -0.16 -13.14 -0.20
C GLU A 52 0.54 -12.97 -1.55
N LYS A 53 -0.04 -12.18 -2.46
CA LYS A 53 0.56 -11.92 -3.78
C LYS A 53 1.93 -11.24 -3.66
N VAL A 54 2.12 -10.34 -2.70
CA VAL A 54 3.42 -9.69 -2.47
C VAL A 54 4.45 -10.72 -1.97
N LYS A 55 4.06 -11.68 -1.13
CA LYS A 55 4.95 -12.78 -0.71
C LYS A 55 5.35 -13.67 -1.88
N GLU A 56 4.41 -13.98 -2.78
CA GLU A 56 4.71 -14.69 -4.02
C GLU A 56 5.73 -13.89 -4.86
N GLN A 57 5.50 -12.60 -5.04
CA GLN A 57 6.42 -11.73 -5.75
C GLN A 57 7.79 -11.58 -5.07
N LEU A 58 7.90 -11.69 -3.74
CA LEU A 58 9.20 -11.77 -3.06
C LEU A 58 9.98 -13.05 -3.42
N MET A 59 9.28 -14.15 -3.69
CA MET A 59 9.88 -15.42 -4.12
C MET A 59 10.27 -15.40 -5.60
N GLU A 60 9.51 -14.72 -6.45
CA GLU A 60 9.67 -14.74 -7.90
C GLU A 60 10.50 -13.57 -8.43
N ASN A 61 10.24 -12.35 -7.97
CA ASN A 61 10.86 -11.13 -8.47
C ASN A 61 12.28 -10.96 -7.89
N PRO A 62 13.34 -10.99 -8.73
CA PRO A 62 14.71 -10.92 -8.25
C PRO A 62 15.04 -9.59 -7.57
N GLU A 63 14.40 -8.51 -7.97
CA GLU A 63 14.66 -7.19 -7.40
C GLU A 63 14.06 -7.02 -6.01
N LEU A 64 12.78 -7.39 -5.83
CA LEU A 64 12.15 -7.42 -4.50
C LEU A 64 12.90 -8.37 -3.56
N LYS A 65 13.29 -9.54 -4.05
CA LYS A 65 14.08 -10.52 -3.31
C LYS A 65 15.41 -9.94 -2.82
N ASN A 66 16.17 -9.31 -3.71
CA ASN A 66 17.45 -8.70 -3.34
C ASN A 66 17.24 -7.59 -2.32
N THR A 67 16.24 -6.72 -2.56
CA THR A 67 15.91 -5.61 -1.66
C THR A 67 15.55 -6.12 -0.26
N ALA A 68 14.75 -7.17 -0.16
CA ALA A 68 14.38 -7.77 1.13
C ALA A 68 15.59 -8.39 1.85
N ILE A 69 16.43 -9.13 1.12
CA ILE A 69 17.66 -9.72 1.68
C ILE A 69 18.62 -8.63 2.17
N ASP A 70 18.85 -7.60 1.37
CA ASP A 70 19.75 -6.50 1.70
C ASP A 70 19.23 -5.68 2.87
N TYR A 71 17.92 -5.42 2.92
CA TYR A 71 17.30 -4.77 4.07
C TYR A 71 17.54 -5.56 5.36
N LEU A 72 17.21 -6.85 5.39
CA LEU A 72 17.38 -7.66 6.60
C LEU A 72 18.85 -7.88 6.98
N LYS A 73 19.75 -7.96 5.99
CA LYS A 73 21.19 -8.07 6.23
C LYS A 73 21.76 -6.82 6.91
N ASN A 74 21.26 -5.64 6.54
CA ASN A 74 21.74 -4.36 7.07
C ASN A 74 20.94 -3.88 8.30
N ASN A 75 19.81 -4.51 8.61
CA ASN A 75 19.01 -4.19 9.78
C ASN A 75 19.65 -4.80 11.05
N PRO A 76 19.98 -4.01 12.09
CA PRO A 76 20.72 -4.48 13.25
C PRO A 76 20.02 -5.62 14.00
N ASP A 77 18.69 -5.66 14.00
CA ASP A 77 17.93 -6.68 14.71
C ASP A 77 17.97 -8.05 14.00
N THR A 78 18.26 -8.06 12.69
CA THR A 78 18.23 -9.28 11.87
C THR A 78 19.58 -9.63 11.25
N ALA A 79 20.55 -8.72 11.28
CA ALA A 79 21.86 -8.88 10.65
C ALA A 79 22.57 -10.18 11.08
N THR A 80 22.59 -10.47 12.38
CA THR A 80 23.23 -11.69 12.91
C THR A 80 22.56 -12.96 12.40
N GLU A 81 21.23 -13.00 12.35
CA GLU A 81 20.50 -14.16 11.87
C GLU A 81 20.66 -14.32 10.36
N MET A 82 20.56 -13.23 9.61
CA MET A 82 20.80 -13.22 8.18
C MET A 82 22.22 -13.66 7.82
N ALA A 83 23.23 -13.25 8.58
CA ALA A 83 24.60 -13.69 8.38
C ALA A 83 24.75 -15.21 8.51
N LYS A 84 24.07 -15.85 9.49
CA LYS A 84 24.05 -17.32 9.65
C LYS A 84 23.33 -18.02 8.49
N VAL A 85 22.23 -17.46 8.01
CA VAL A 85 21.45 -18.06 6.92
C VAL A 85 22.23 -17.95 5.60
N ILE A 86 22.85 -16.80 5.35
CA ILE A 86 23.69 -16.54 4.17
C ILE A 86 24.92 -17.44 4.20
N SER A 87 25.61 -17.60 5.33
CA SER A 87 26.79 -18.47 5.41
C SER A 87 26.46 -19.95 5.17
N LYS A 88 25.25 -20.41 5.53
CA LYS A 88 24.75 -21.74 5.20
C LYS A 88 24.28 -21.89 3.75
N ASN A 89 23.96 -20.78 3.08
CA ASN A 89 23.40 -20.77 1.71
C ASN A 89 24.09 -19.73 0.80
N PRO A 90 25.43 -19.75 0.68
CA PRO A 90 26.19 -18.63 0.13
C PRO A 90 25.88 -18.31 -1.34
N THR A 91 25.41 -19.31 -2.10
CA THR A 91 25.10 -19.17 -3.53
C THR A 91 23.59 -19.15 -3.84
N SER A 92 22.73 -19.38 -2.84
CA SER A 92 21.30 -19.63 -3.08
C SER A 92 20.41 -18.58 -2.43
N LYS A 93 20.17 -17.49 -3.17
CA LYS A 93 19.19 -16.46 -2.79
C LYS A 93 17.78 -17.02 -2.62
N SER A 94 17.40 -18.03 -3.40
CA SER A 94 16.10 -18.70 -3.27
C SER A 94 15.94 -19.42 -1.93
N LYS A 95 17.01 -20.04 -1.40
CA LYS A 95 16.96 -20.65 -0.05
C LYS A 95 16.91 -19.58 1.05
N ILE A 96 17.65 -18.48 0.87
CA ILE A 96 17.63 -17.36 1.82
C ILE A 96 16.23 -16.73 1.89
N ILE A 97 15.60 -16.42 0.75
CA ILE A 97 14.26 -15.83 0.75
C ILE A 97 13.20 -16.82 1.26
N LYS A 98 13.33 -18.11 0.96
CA LYS A 98 12.47 -19.14 1.56
C LYS A 98 12.56 -19.13 3.08
N TYR A 99 13.76 -19.07 3.64
CA TYR A 99 13.94 -18.96 5.09
C TYR A 99 13.27 -17.69 5.67
N ILE A 100 13.39 -16.56 4.97
CA ILE A 100 12.72 -15.31 5.37
C ILE A 100 11.20 -15.50 5.40
N MET A 101 10.61 -16.13 4.36
CA MET A 101 9.17 -16.39 4.26
C MET A 101 8.67 -17.42 5.29
N ASP A 102 9.49 -18.42 5.62
CA ASP A 102 9.18 -19.43 6.62
C ASP A 102 9.31 -18.89 8.06
N ASN A 103 10.00 -17.75 8.25
CA ASN A 103 10.15 -17.09 9.55
C ASN A 103 9.19 -15.89 9.68
N PRO A 104 8.13 -15.98 10.51
CA PRO A 104 7.12 -14.92 10.63
C PRO A 104 7.70 -13.56 11.04
N ALA A 105 8.73 -13.53 11.88
CA ALA A 105 9.34 -12.28 12.34
C ALA A 105 10.12 -11.59 11.20
N LEU A 106 10.86 -12.35 10.39
CA LEU A 106 11.59 -11.81 9.24
C LEU A 106 10.62 -11.38 8.13
N THR A 107 9.61 -12.21 7.84
CA THR A 107 8.54 -11.87 6.91
C THR A 107 7.87 -10.56 7.30
N LYS A 108 7.46 -10.44 8.57
CA LYS A 108 6.82 -9.20 9.07
C LYS A 108 7.74 -8.00 8.87
N LYS A 109 9.02 -8.09 9.22
CA LYS A 109 9.98 -6.99 9.01
C LYS A 109 10.11 -6.58 7.54
N VAL A 110 10.07 -7.54 6.61
CA VAL A 110 10.08 -7.24 5.17
C VAL A 110 8.78 -6.55 4.73
N MET A 111 7.62 -7.07 5.14
CA MET A 111 6.34 -6.44 4.78
C MET A 111 6.19 -5.04 5.39
N ASP A 112 6.63 -4.85 6.64
CA ASP A 112 6.66 -3.53 7.29
C ASP A 112 7.58 -2.57 6.52
N TYR A 113 8.75 -3.04 6.08
CA TYR A 113 9.67 -2.24 5.28
C TYR A 113 9.06 -1.82 3.95
N ILE A 114 8.44 -2.76 3.23
CA ILE A 114 7.71 -2.47 1.97
C ILE A 114 6.63 -1.42 2.24
N LYS A 115 5.79 -1.60 3.27
CA LYS A 115 4.72 -0.67 3.63
C LYS A 115 5.25 0.74 3.93
N SER A 116 6.36 0.83 4.66
CA SER A 116 6.93 2.10 5.13
C SER A 116 7.74 2.85 4.06
N ASN A 117 8.09 2.19 2.96
CA ASN A 117 8.87 2.76 1.86
C ASN A 117 7.94 2.98 0.65
N PRO A 118 7.53 4.23 0.34
CA PRO A 118 6.54 4.50 -0.71
C PRO A 118 6.92 3.98 -2.10
N ASP A 119 8.20 4.06 -2.47
CA ASP A 119 8.67 3.61 -3.78
C ASP A 119 8.61 2.07 -3.88
N LEU A 120 9.01 1.39 -2.81
CA LEU A 120 8.98 -0.07 -2.73
C LEU A 120 7.53 -0.58 -2.63
N LEU A 121 6.68 0.11 -1.88
CA LEU A 121 5.25 -0.14 -1.82
C LEU A 121 4.64 -0.03 -3.22
N GLN A 122 4.91 1.06 -3.94
CA GLN A 122 4.40 1.25 -5.29
C GLN A 122 4.87 0.15 -6.23
N LYS A 123 6.13 -0.24 -6.12
CA LYS A 123 6.67 -1.34 -6.92
C LYS A 123 5.98 -2.67 -6.61
N ALA A 124 5.81 -3.00 -5.34
CA ALA A 124 5.15 -4.23 -4.90
C ALA A 124 3.69 -4.25 -5.38
N MET A 125 2.95 -3.15 -5.23
CA MET A 125 1.56 -3.01 -5.68
C MET A 125 1.43 -3.20 -7.20
N LYS A 126 2.32 -2.57 -7.99
CA LYS A 126 2.36 -2.76 -9.45
C LYS A 126 2.59 -4.21 -9.87
N LEU A 127 3.48 -4.92 -9.16
CA LEU A 127 3.80 -6.31 -9.46
C LEU A 127 2.62 -7.26 -9.17
N VAL A 128 1.71 -6.88 -8.27
CA VAL A 128 0.50 -7.66 -7.95
C VAL A 128 -0.74 -7.17 -8.69
N GLY A 129 -0.58 -6.25 -9.64
CA GLY A 129 -1.64 -5.77 -10.53
C GLY A 129 -2.47 -4.60 -10.00
N MET A 130 -1.92 -3.78 -9.11
CA MET A 130 -2.56 -2.56 -8.57
C MET A 130 -1.85 -1.27 -8.99
#